data_AF-A0A2E6VLW3-F1
#
_entry.id   AF-A0A2E6VLW3-F1
#
_cell.length_a   1.000
_cell.length_b   1.000
_cell.length_c   1.000
_cell.angle_alpha   90.00
_cell.angle_beta   90.00
_cell.angle_gamma   90.00
#
_symmetry.space_group_name_H-M   'P 1'
#
loop_
_entity.id
_entity.type
_entity.pdbx_description
1 polymer ?
#
loop_
_entity_poly.entity_id
_entity_poly.type
_entity_poly.pdbx_seq_one_letter_code
_entity_poly.pdbx_strand_id
1 'polypeptide(L)'
;MPGIVAYLIVGGVAAIATFVATPLAGKTANHFGLISAPDERDVHELPTPHLGGPAMLFGLLAGSFTAWVIGDFSAVFSSRSEILGVLLAAIVMCAVGVIDDIKPITAPAKIAGMVIAGSVLSLVGVSLVVLRIPFVDVVLLSPDLAALATVLWVVLLANAINLIDGLDGLATGIVAIASTTFVIYAIRLSDEGVLFEENPGSLIAILIAGICIGFLPHNAHPAKIFMGDGGALMLGVLLAASTVSVGGRTDAAYSGQSFFFFAPLLIPIVILGVPIIDVLFAIIRRIFTPGSSITTADKDHLHHRLLRLGHGHRRVVFILWTWTALLSGFVLWPTYSGRGDGIVPMGIAGVCLVLFTLLHPRLQTNKPKKNEIVADDHFPKL
;
A
#
# COMPACT_ATOMS: atom_id res chain seq x y z
N MET A 1 20.82 -18.68 4.51
CA MET A 1 19.51 -18.01 4.27
C MET A 1 18.36 -19.01 4.36
N PRO A 2 17.17 -18.61 4.83
CA PRO A 2 16.02 -19.50 5.02
C PRO A 2 15.55 -20.13 3.70
N GLY A 3 15.18 -21.41 3.72
CA GLY A 3 14.58 -22.07 2.56
C GLY A 3 13.16 -21.58 2.26
N ILE A 4 12.67 -21.77 1.04
CA ILE A 4 11.32 -21.35 0.63
C ILE A 4 10.22 -21.94 1.53
N VAL A 5 10.42 -23.15 2.04
CA VAL A 5 9.51 -23.82 2.98
C VAL A 5 9.37 -23.02 4.28
N ALA A 6 10.47 -22.47 4.81
CA ALA A 6 10.43 -21.65 6.02
C ALA A 6 9.62 -20.36 5.81
N TYR A 7 9.79 -19.70 4.66
CA TYR A 7 8.97 -18.55 4.26
C TYR A 7 7.48 -18.92 4.20
N LEU A 8 7.13 -20.04 3.55
CA LEU A 8 5.75 -20.49 3.45
C LEU A 8 5.13 -20.84 4.80
N ILE A 9 5.89 -21.44 5.72
CA ILE A 9 5.43 -21.73 7.09
C ILE A 9 5.15 -20.42 7.83
N VAL A 10 6.09 -19.48 7.84
CA VAL A 10 5.94 -18.20 8.54
C VAL A 10 4.78 -17.37 7.98
N GLY A 11 4.72 -17.21 6.66
CA GLY A 11 3.63 -16.51 5.98
C GLY A 11 2.29 -17.20 6.17
N GLY A 12 2.26 -18.53 6.13
CA GLY A 12 1.07 -19.35 6.38
C GLY A 12 0.54 -19.20 7.80
N VAL A 13 1.40 -19.22 8.82
CA VAL A 13 0.99 -18.98 10.21
C VAL A 13 0.48 -17.56 10.39
N ALA A 14 1.15 -16.54 9.83
CA ALA A 14 0.66 -15.17 9.86
C ALA A 14 -0.74 -15.05 9.22
N ALA A 15 -0.95 -15.68 8.06
CA ALA A 15 -2.23 -15.68 7.37
C ALA A 15 -3.33 -16.39 8.18
N ILE A 16 -3.06 -17.58 8.71
CA ILE A 16 -4.04 -18.35 9.50
C ILE A 16 -4.38 -17.59 10.78
N ALA A 17 -3.38 -17.06 11.49
CA ALA A 17 -3.58 -16.31 12.72
C ALA A 17 -4.41 -15.04 12.47
N THR A 18 -4.11 -14.27 11.42
CA THR A 18 -4.93 -13.11 11.04
C THR A 18 -6.34 -13.54 10.66
N PHE A 19 -6.51 -14.59 9.83
CA PHE A 19 -7.82 -15.09 9.42
C PHE A 19 -8.70 -15.47 10.62
N VAL A 20 -8.14 -16.15 11.62
CA VAL A 20 -8.86 -16.55 12.83
C VAL A 20 -9.13 -15.38 13.77
N ALA A 21 -8.18 -14.44 13.91
CA ALA A 21 -8.34 -13.27 14.78
C ALA A 21 -9.33 -12.24 14.23
N THR A 22 -9.45 -12.12 12.91
CA THR A 22 -10.30 -11.12 12.25
C THR A 22 -11.78 -11.15 12.68
N PRO A 23 -12.49 -12.30 12.70
CA PRO A 23 -13.87 -12.33 13.17
C PRO A 23 -14.03 -12.01 14.66
N LEU A 24 -13.02 -12.29 15.49
CA LEU A 24 -13.02 -11.91 16.90
C LEU A 24 -12.90 -10.39 17.04
N ALA A 25 -11.99 -9.76 16.28
CA ALA A 25 -11.88 -8.31 16.22
C ALA A 25 -13.18 -7.64 15.76
N GLY A 26 -13.86 -8.23 14.76
CA GLY A 26 -15.18 -7.76 14.31
C GLY A 26 -16.25 -7.82 15.41
N LYS A 27 -16.29 -8.90 16.21
CA LYS A 27 -17.21 -9.01 17.36
C LYS A 27 -16.89 -7.97 18.44
N THR A 28 -15.60 -7.76 18.72
CA THR A 28 -15.14 -6.75 19.68
C THR A 28 -15.54 -5.35 19.22
N ALA A 29 -15.31 -5.02 17.95
CA ALA A 29 -15.71 -3.73 17.37
C ALA A 29 -17.21 -3.50 17.50
N ASN A 30 -18.03 -4.50 17.17
CA ASN A 30 -19.48 -4.42 17.34
C ASN A 30 -19.90 -4.23 18.80
N HIS A 31 -19.24 -4.91 19.74
CA HIS A 31 -19.54 -4.77 21.17
C HIS A 31 -19.25 -3.36 21.71
N PHE A 32 -18.17 -2.74 21.23
CA PHE A 32 -17.79 -1.37 21.62
C PHE A 32 -18.41 -0.28 20.74
N GLY A 33 -19.24 -0.63 19.76
CA GLY A 33 -19.86 0.32 18.83
C GLY A 33 -18.89 1.00 17.86
N LEU A 34 -17.73 0.39 17.59
CA LEU A 34 -16.70 0.88 16.68
C LEU A 34 -17.06 0.53 15.23
N ILE A 35 -18.12 1.16 14.75
CA ILE A 35 -18.75 0.89 13.46
C ILE A 35 -18.83 2.20 12.69
N SER A 36 -18.40 2.22 11.43
CA SER A 36 -18.65 3.39 10.58
C SER A 36 -20.07 3.35 10.07
N ALA A 37 -20.80 4.41 10.37
CA ALA A 37 -22.08 4.66 9.75
C ALA A 37 -21.85 5.18 8.32
N PRO A 38 -22.68 4.79 7.34
CA PRO A 38 -22.60 5.32 5.97
C PRO A 38 -22.68 6.86 5.95
N ASP A 39 -21.63 7.55 5.48
CA ASP A 39 -21.69 8.97 5.12
C ASP A 39 -22.07 9.12 3.62
N GLU A 40 -22.55 10.29 3.19
CA GLU A 40 -22.93 10.60 1.79
C GLU A 40 -21.74 10.46 0.80
N ARG A 41 -20.52 10.31 1.33
CA ARG A 41 -19.27 10.08 0.57
C ARG A 41 -18.81 8.62 0.57
N ASP A 42 -19.42 7.76 1.39
CA ASP A 42 -19.02 6.36 1.53
C ASP A 42 -19.69 5.50 0.46
N VAL A 43 -18.93 4.54 -0.06
CA VAL A 43 -19.40 3.59 -1.08
C VAL A 43 -20.23 2.47 -0.44
N HIS A 44 -20.36 2.46 0.88
CA HIS A 44 -20.96 1.39 1.67
C HIS A 44 -22.36 1.73 2.15
N GLU A 45 -23.31 0.84 1.89
CA GLU A 45 -24.69 0.98 2.35
C GLU A 45 -24.93 0.39 3.76
N LEU A 46 -23.95 -0.34 4.31
CA LEU A 46 -24.08 -1.09 5.57
C LEU A 46 -23.00 -0.67 6.57
N PRO A 47 -23.36 -0.55 7.86
CA PRO A 47 -22.43 -0.16 8.91
C PRO A 47 -21.41 -1.28 9.17
N THR A 48 -20.12 -0.97 8.98
CA THR A 48 -19.02 -1.95 8.99
C THR A 48 -18.00 -1.67 10.10
N PRO A 49 -17.49 -2.69 10.81
CA PRO A 49 -16.59 -2.47 11.94
C PRO A 49 -15.15 -2.12 11.53
N HIS A 50 -14.49 -1.25 12.31
CA HIS A 50 -13.09 -0.82 12.10
C HIS A 50 -12.18 -1.35 13.22
N LEU A 51 -11.68 -2.58 13.10
CA LEU A 51 -10.65 -3.15 13.99
C LEU A 51 -9.83 -4.27 13.30
N GLY A 52 -9.69 -4.24 11.97
CA GLY A 52 -8.87 -5.23 11.26
C GLY A 52 -7.38 -5.12 11.60
N GLY A 53 -6.87 -3.90 11.86
CA GLY A 53 -5.48 -3.65 12.23
C GLY A 53 -4.96 -4.53 13.38
N PRO A 54 -5.62 -4.56 14.56
CA PRO A 54 -5.23 -5.46 15.66
C PRO A 54 -5.21 -6.95 15.30
N ALA A 55 -6.13 -7.43 14.46
CA ALA A 55 -6.12 -8.83 13.99
C ALA A 55 -4.92 -9.11 13.07
N MET A 56 -4.56 -8.14 12.22
CA MET A 56 -3.36 -8.21 11.40
C MET A 56 -2.09 -8.16 12.25
N LEU A 57 -2.05 -7.29 13.27
CA LEU A 57 -0.93 -7.22 14.23
C LEU A 57 -0.75 -8.54 14.99
N PHE A 58 -1.84 -9.18 15.41
CA PHE A 58 -1.76 -10.51 16.03
C PHE A 58 -1.13 -11.54 15.10
N GLY A 59 -1.51 -11.56 13.81
CA GLY A 59 -0.88 -12.45 12.83
C GLY A 59 0.59 -12.12 12.57
N LEU A 60 0.96 -10.84 12.55
CA LEU A 60 2.35 -10.38 12.46
C LEU A 60 3.19 -10.94 13.61
N LEU A 61 2.68 -10.84 14.84
CA LEU A 61 3.35 -11.35 16.05
C LEU A 61 3.45 -12.88 16.04
N ALA A 62 2.37 -13.58 15.66
CA ALA A 62 2.36 -15.04 15.57
C ALA A 62 3.34 -15.57 14.51
N GLY A 63 3.38 -14.93 13.33
CA GLY A 63 4.36 -15.26 12.28
C GLY A 63 5.79 -14.97 12.71
N SER A 64 6.04 -13.82 13.36
CA SER A 64 7.37 -13.45 13.86
C SER A 64 7.86 -14.42 14.95
N PHE A 65 6.97 -14.83 15.84
CA PHE A 65 7.26 -15.86 16.85
C PHE A 65 7.58 -17.20 16.18
N THR A 66 6.82 -17.58 15.15
CA THR A 66 7.10 -18.80 14.38
C THR A 66 8.49 -18.75 13.73
N ALA A 67 8.85 -17.63 13.10
CA ALA A 67 10.15 -17.43 12.48
C ALA A 67 11.30 -17.57 13.49
N TRP A 68 11.08 -17.11 14.74
CA TRP A 68 12.03 -17.28 15.83
C TRP A 68 12.17 -18.75 16.25
N VAL A 69 11.06 -19.48 16.37
CA VAL A 69 11.04 -20.88 16.84
C VAL A 69 11.63 -21.86 15.83
N ILE A 70 11.33 -21.71 14.54
CA ILE A 70 11.81 -22.66 13.51
C ILE A 70 13.33 -22.56 13.29
N GLY A 71 13.95 -21.45 13.66
CA GLY A 71 15.41 -21.28 13.64
C GLY A 71 16.01 -20.99 12.26
N ASP A 72 15.30 -21.23 11.14
CA ASP A 72 15.78 -20.90 9.78
C ASP A 72 16.12 -19.41 9.61
N PHE A 73 15.48 -18.53 10.39
CA PHE A 73 15.71 -17.08 10.40
C PHE A 73 16.68 -16.64 11.51
N SER A 74 17.47 -17.55 12.12
CA SER A 74 18.32 -17.25 13.27
C SER A 74 19.30 -16.10 13.04
N ALA A 75 19.81 -15.93 11.81
CA ALA A 75 20.66 -14.81 11.43
C ALA A 75 19.92 -13.47 11.50
N VAL A 76 18.65 -13.41 11.09
CA VAL A 76 17.82 -12.20 11.25
C VAL A 76 17.61 -11.87 12.73
N PHE A 77 17.48 -12.90 13.57
CA PHE A 77 17.31 -12.73 15.03
C PHE A 77 18.65 -12.57 15.78
N SER A 78 19.81 -12.61 15.13
CA SER A 78 21.10 -12.28 15.77
C SER A 78 21.16 -10.77 16.04
N SER A 79 20.73 -9.96 15.07
CA SER A 79 20.51 -8.51 15.19
C SER A 79 19.15 -8.21 15.85
N ARG A 80 18.98 -8.63 17.11
CA ARG A 80 17.70 -8.54 17.84
C ARG A 80 17.08 -7.15 17.84
N SER A 81 17.89 -6.10 17.83
CA SER A 81 17.42 -4.71 17.82
C SER A 81 16.58 -4.38 16.59
N GLU A 82 16.94 -4.91 15.41
CA GLU A 82 16.25 -4.58 14.17
C GLU A 82 14.82 -5.12 14.15
N ILE A 83 14.64 -6.42 14.36
CA ILE A 83 13.31 -7.04 14.32
C ILE A 83 12.42 -6.52 15.47
N LEU A 84 12.97 -6.29 16.65
CA LEU A 84 12.23 -5.70 17.77
C LEU A 84 11.82 -4.25 17.47
N GLY A 85 12.69 -3.45 16.85
CA GLY A 85 12.36 -2.10 16.43
C GLY A 85 11.27 -2.07 15.37
N VAL A 86 11.27 -3.01 14.41
CA VAL A 86 10.21 -3.15 13.40
C VAL A 86 8.87 -3.52 14.05
N LEU A 87 8.87 -4.50 14.96
CA LEU A 87 7.65 -4.88 15.69
C LEU A 87 7.14 -3.73 16.56
N LEU A 88 8.03 -2.99 17.24
CA LEU A 88 7.67 -1.82 18.03
C LEU A 88 7.07 -0.72 17.15
N ALA A 89 7.67 -0.42 16.00
CA ALA A 89 7.16 0.56 15.05
C ALA A 89 5.77 0.15 14.51
N ALA A 90 5.57 -1.14 14.21
CA ALA A 90 4.27 -1.67 13.79
C ALA A 90 3.21 -1.57 14.90
N ILE A 91 3.56 -1.90 16.15
CA ILE A 91 2.68 -1.76 17.33
C ILE A 91 2.28 -0.29 17.53
N VAL A 92 3.25 0.63 17.51
CA VAL A 92 3.01 2.07 17.65
C VAL A 92 2.02 2.55 16.58
N MET A 93 2.25 2.18 15.32
CA MET A 93 1.40 2.67 14.22
C MET A 93 0.03 2.02 14.19
N CYS A 94 -0.08 0.74 14.57
CA CYS A 94 -1.38 0.12 14.78
C CYS A 94 -2.14 0.82 15.91
N ALA A 95 -1.48 1.14 17.02
CA ALA A 95 -2.10 1.86 18.13
C ALA A 95 -2.55 3.27 17.73
N VAL A 96 -1.70 4.04 17.04
CA VAL A 96 -2.04 5.39 16.53
C VAL A 96 -3.26 5.33 15.62
N GLY A 97 -3.29 4.37 14.68
CA GLY A 97 -4.41 4.23 13.77
C GLY A 97 -5.70 3.76 14.45
N VAL A 98 -5.62 2.80 15.40
CA VAL A 98 -6.78 2.39 16.20
C VAL A 98 -7.31 3.55 17.06
N ILE A 99 -6.41 4.38 17.62
CA ILE A 99 -6.83 5.59 18.35
C ILE A 99 -7.60 6.52 17.41
N ASP A 100 -7.14 6.72 16.18
CA ASP A 100 -7.84 7.55 15.19
C ASP A 100 -9.20 6.96 14.78
N ASP A 101 -9.26 5.64 14.55
CA ASP A 101 -10.49 4.90 14.21
C ASP A 101 -11.56 5.05 15.32
N ILE A 102 -11.14 5.10 16.59
CA ILE A 102 -12.04 5.28 17.75
C ILE A 102 -12.37 6.76 17.97
N LYS A 103 -11.37 7.62 17.87
CA LYS A 103 -11.45 9.06 18.15
C LYS A 103 -10.56 9.79 17.15
N PRO A 104 -11.14 10.49 16.16
CA PRO A 104 -10.37 11.21 15.16
C PRO A 104 -9.32 12.13 15.81
N ILE A 105 -8.06 11.89 15.48
CA ILE A 105 -6.92 12.71 15.91
C ILE A 105 -6.50 13.66 14.79
N THR A 106 -5.76 14.70 15.17
CA THR A 106 -5.31 15.70 14.20
C THR A 106 -4.24 15.12 13.27
N ALA A 107 -4.19 15.58 12.02
CA ALA A 107 -3.17 15.15 11.06
C ALA A 107 -1.71 15.28 11.58
N PRO A 108 -1.33 16.35 12.30
CA PRO A 108 -0.01 16.42 12.94
C PRO A 108 0.24 15.32 13.97
N ALA A 109 -0.78 14.87 14.71
CA ALA A 109 -0.63 13.77 15.66
C ALA A 109 -0.37 12.43 14.95
N LYS A 110 -1.05 12.16 13.83
CA LYS A 110 -0.75 10.99 12.98
C LYS A 110 0.68 11.02 12.46
N ILE A 111 1.11 12.17 11.93
CA ILE A 111 2.47 12.36 11.43
C ILE A 111 3.49 12.18 12.55
N ALA A 112 3.23 12.68 13.77
CA ALA A 112 4.11 12.46 14.92
C ALA A 112 4.29 10.97 15.22
N GLY A 113 3.21 10.17 15.16
CA GLY A 113 3.28 8.71 15.26
C GLY A 113 4.19 8.10 14.19
N MET A 114 4.03 8.50 12.92
CA MET A 114 4.87 8.02 11.82
C MET A 114 6.34 8.42 11.98
N VAL A 115 6.61 9.63 12.47
CA VAL A 115 7.96 10.12 12.77
C VAL A 115 8.59 9.31 13.89
N ILE A 116 7.84 9.00 14.96
CA ILE A 116 8.31 8.12 16.03
C ILE A 116 8.64 6.73 15.47
N ALA A 117 7.75 6.14 14.67
CA ALA A 117 7.97 4.84 14.06
C ALA A 117 9.22 4.82 13.17
N GLY A 118 9.39 5.81 12.30
CA GLY A 118 10.59 5.94 11.46
C GLY A 118 11.87 6.22 12.25
N SER A 119 11.78 6.96 13.35
CA SER A 119 12.92 7.19 14.23
C SER A 119 13.35 5.91 14.93
N VAL A 120 12.40 5.11 15.43
CA VAL A 120 12.67 3.79 16.01
C VAL A 120 13.40 2.91 15.00
N LEU A 121 12.89 2.81 13.76
CA LEU A 121 13.54 2.03 12.70
C LEU A 121 14.99 2.48 12.45
N SER A 122 15.19 3.79 12.32
CA SER A 122 16.52 4.33 12.03
C SER A 122 17.51 4.05 13.16
N LEU A 123 17.09 4.26 14.42
CA LEU A 123 17.91 4.05 15.61
C LEU A 123 18.32 2.59 15.82
N VAL A 124 17.49 1.63 15.39
CA VAL A 124 17.84 0.20 15.49
C VAL A 124 18.66 -0.32 14.31
N GLY A 125 19.00 0.54 13.34
CA GLY A 125 19.84 0.19 12.18
C GLY A 125 19.07 -0.08 10.88
N VAL A 126 17.73 0.00 10.89
CA VAL A 126 16.91 -0.04 9.67
C VAL A 126 16.86 1.37 9.08
N SER A 127 17.99 1.78 8.48
CA SER A 127 18.18 3.10 7.90
C SER A 127 18.49 3.05 6.40
N LEU A 128 17.99 4.04 5.66
CA LEU A 128 18.25 4.25 4.24
C LEU A 128 19.65 4.86 4.06
N VAL A 129 20.69 4.03 4.12
CA VAL A 129 22.10 4.47 3.98
C VAL A 129 22.49 4.61 2.51
N VAL A 130 21.93 3.74 1.67
CA VAL A 130 22.20 3.67 0.23
C VAL A 130 20.91 4.00 -0.51
N LEU A 131 20.91 5.05 -1.32
CA LEU A 131 19.79 5.40 -2.18
C LEU A 131 20.18 5.19 -3.65
N ARG A 132 19.51 4.25 -4.31
CA ARG A 132 19.69 4.03 -5.75
C ARG A 132 18.64 4.79 -6.54
N ILE A 133 19.07 5.83 -7.25
CA ILE A 133 18.17 6.62 -8.10
C ILE A 133 18.20 6.02 -9.51
N PRO A 134 17.05 5.65 -10.11
CA PRO A 134 17.01 5.19 -11.50
C PRO A 134 17.72 6.18 -12.43
N PHE A 135 18.60 5.68 -13.29
CA PHE A 135 19.34 6.46 -14.31
C PHE A 135 20.37 7.48 -13.83
N VAL A 136 20.57 7.64 -12.53
CA VAL A 136 21.59 8.54 -11.99
C VAL A 136 22.79 7.72 -11.55
N ASP A 137 22.86 7.34 -10.28
CA ASP A 137 23.80 6.37 -9.72
C ASP A 137 23.38 6.06 -8.26
N VAL A 138 24.21 5.32 -7.54
CA VAL A 138 24.12 5.12 -6.09
C VAL A 138 24.51 6.40 -5.35
N VAL A 139 23.66 6.85 -4.42
CA VAL A 139 23.94 7.94 -3.49
C VAL A 139 24.10 7.35 -2.09
N LEU A 140 25.27 7.54 -1.49
CA LEU A 140 25.52 7.23 -0.08
C LEU A 140 25.09 8.41 0.78
N LEU A 141 24.20 8.17 1.74
CA LEU A 141 23.70 9.18 2.65
C LEU A 141 24.54 9.22 3.94
N SER A 142 24.82 10.42 4.43
CA SER A 142 25.40 10.57 5.77
C SER A 142 24.44 10.04 6.84
N PRO A 143 24.90 9.64 8.03
CA PRO A 143 24.02 9.10 9.07
C PRO A 143 22.80 9.97 9.38
N ASP A 144 22.98 11.29 9.49
CA ASP A 144 21.90 12.23 9.75
C ASP A 144 20.87 12.27 8.61
N LEU A 145 21.36 12.25 7.37
CA LEU A 145 20.52 12.27 6.18
C LEU A 145 19.81 10.93 5.95
N ALA A 146 20.48 9.82 6.26
CA ALA A 146 19.90 8.48 6.23
C ALA A 146 18.75 8.36 7.23
N ALA A 147 18.92 8.89 8.45
CA ALA A 147 17.87 8.92 9.46
C ALA A 147 16.68 9.77 9.00
N LEU A 148 16.93 10.99 8.51
CA LEU A 148 15.88 11.85 7.98
C LEU A 148 15.15 11.20 6.79
N ALA A 149 15.89 10.62 5.84
CA ALA A 149 15.31 9.98 4.67
C ALA A 149 14.47 8.75 5.06
N THR A 150 14.90 7.99 6.06
CA THR A 150 14.13 6.85 6.60
C THR A 150 12.80 7.32 7.20
N VAL A 151 12.82 8.37 8.02
CA VAL A 151 11.60 8.96 8.60
C VAL A 151 10.65 9.45 7.51
N LEU A 152 11.17 10.20 6.53
CA LEU A 152 10.37 10.69 5.41
C LEU A 152 9.78 9.54 4.57
N TRP A 153 10.55 8.47 4.36
CA TRP A 153 10.11 7.29 3.64
C TRP A 153 8.97 6.56 4.37
N VAL A 154 9.07 6.43 5.69
CA VAL A 154 8.00 5.86 6.54
C VAL A 154 6.74 6.70 6.48
N VAL A 155 6.85 8.02 6.66
CA VAL A 155 5.72 8.95 6.56
C VAL A 155 5.06 8.85 5.19
N LEU A 156 5.87 8.81 4.13
CA LEU A 156 5.38 8.73 2.76
C LEU A 156 4.60 7.44 2.52
N LEU A 157 5.18 6.27 2.83
CA LEU A 157 4.53 4.98 2.60
C LEU A 157 3.32 4.76 3.50
N ALA A 158 3.37 5.14 4.78
CA ALA A 158 2.23 5.06 5.70
C ALA A 158 1.02 5.84 5.17
N ASN A 159 1.23 7.09 4.74
CA ASN A 159 0.16 7.89 4.15
C ASN A 159 -0.29 7.33 2.79
N ALA A 160 0.63 6.87 1.94
CA ALA A 160 0.26 6.32 0.63
C ALA A 160 -0.65 5.10 0.77
N ILE A 161 -0.35 4.18 1.68
CA ILE A 161 -1.19 2.99 1.92
C ILE A 161 -2.53 3.38 2.53
N ASN A 162 -2.55 4.29 3.50
CA ASN A 162 -3.79 4.81 4.08
C ASN A 162 -4.70 5.50 3.05
N LEU A 163 -4.12 6.26 2.10
CA LEU A 163 -4.88 6.93 1.05
C LEU A 163 -5.50 5.98 0.00
N ILE A 164 -4.92 4.80 -0.22
CA ILE A 164 -5.48 3.83 -1.18
C ILE A 164 -6.47 2.85 -0.54
N ASP A 165 -6.62 2.86 0.78
CA ASP A 165 -7.57 2.04 1.54
C ASP A 165 -9.01 2.59 1.47
N GLY A 166 -9.45 2.96 0.27
CA GLY A 166 -10.78 3.53 0.02
C GLY A 166 -11.82 2.54 -0.52
N LEU A 167 -11.42 1.30 -0.80
CA LEU A 167 -12.31 0.24 -1.32
C LEU A 167 -12.00 -1.12 -0.68
N ASP A 168 -13.01 -1.97 -0.56
CA ASP A 168 -12.95 -3.32 0.02
C ASP A 168 -11.89 -4.19 -0.67
N GLY A 169 -10.87 -4.58 0.09
CA GLY A 169 -9.80 -5.42 -0.40
C GLY A 169 -8.79 -4.70 -1.29
N LEU A 170 -8.96 -3.41 -1.60
CA LEU A 170 -8.06 -2.71 -2.52
C LEU A 170 -6.64 -2.63 -1.95
N ALA A 171 -6.46 -1.93 -0.82
CA ALA A 171 -5.15 -1.78 -0.19
C ALA A 171 -4.57 -3.15 0.22
N THR A 172 -5.36 -4.00 0.87
CA THR A 172 -4.96 -5.35 1.29
C THR A 172 -4.39 -6.17 0.14
N GLY A 173 -5.09 -6.22 -1.01
CA GLY A 173 -4.65 -7.00 -2.16
C GLY A 173 -3.43 -6.40 -2.87
N ILE A 174 -3.36 -5.07 -3.01
CA ILE A 174 -2.17 -4.40 -3.56
C ILE A 174 -0.94 -4.72 -2.72
N VAL A 175 -1.05 -4.58 -1.39
CA VAL A 175 0.05 -4.84 -0.45
C VAL A 175 0.42 -6.32 -0.44
N ALA A 176 -0.54 -7.25 -0.54
CA ALA A 176 -0.27 -8.69 -0.65
C ALA A 176 0.56 -9.03 -1.92
N ILE A 177 0.18 -8.47 -3.08
CA ILE A 177 0.89 -8.69 -4.34
C ILE A 177 2.30 -8.08 -4.27
N ALA A 178 2.41 -6.84 -3.81
CA ALA A 178 3.68 -6.14 -3.70
C ALA A 178 4.65 -6.86 -2.76
N SER A 179 4.19 -7.25 -1.56
CA SER A 179 5.01 -7.96 -0.58
C SER A 179 5.41 -9.36 -1.04
N THR A 180 4.52 -10.11 -1.69
CA THR A 180 4.85 -11.42 -2.29
C THR A 180 5.94 -11.29 -3.35
N THR A 181 5.81 -10.30 -4.23
CA THR A 181 6.84 -10.00 -5.25
C THR A 181 8.16 -9.61 -4.59
N PHE A 182 8.10 -8.85 -3.50
CA PHE A 182 9.28 -8.42 -2.75
C PHE A 182 10.01 -9.58 -2.07
N VAL A 183 9.29 -10.57 -1.55
CA VAL A 183 9.89 -11.83 -1.05
C VAL A 183 10.66 -12.54 -2.16
N ILE A 184 10.04 -12.69 -3.34
CA ILE A 184 10.69 -13.35 -4.50
C ILE A 184 11.96 -12.59 -4.91
N TYR A 185 11.90 -11.27 -4.94
CA TYR A 185 13.05 -10.41 -5.24
C TYR A 185 14.17 -10.55 -4.19
N ALA A 186 13.82 -10.51 -2.90
CA ALA A 186 14.80 -10.61 -1.82
C ALA A 186 15.47 -12.00 -1.76
N ILE A 187 14.72 -13.08 -2.00
CA ILE A 187 15.30 -14.43 -2.15
C ILE A 187 16.30 -14.45 -3.31
N ARG A 188 15.95 -13.85 -4.45
CA ARG A 188 16.84 -13.83 -5.61
C ARG A 188 18.14 -13.06 -5.35
N LEU A 189 18.06 -11.91 -4.68
CA LEU A 189 19.25 -11.15 -4.26
C LEU A 189 20.11 -11.91 -3.26
N SER A 190 19.47 -12.65 -2.35
CA SER A 190 20.14 -13.53 -1.40
C SER A 190 20.91 -14.64 -2.11
N ASP A 191 20.30 -15.33 -3.07
CA ASP A 191 20.93 -16.40 -3.84
C ASP A 191 22.18 -15.92 -4.61
N GLU A 192 22.17 -14.63 -5.01
CA GLU A 192 23.29 -13.97 -5.69
C GLU A 192 24.31 -13.33 -4.73
N GLY A 193 24.14 -13.52 -3.42
CA GLY A 193 25.07 -13.02 -2.39
C GLY A 193 25.04 -11.50 -2.20
N VAL A 194 24.00 -10.82 -2.68
CA VAL A 194 23.85 -9.35 -2.62
C VAL A 194 23.27 -8.88 -1.29
N LEU A 195 22.49 -9.74 -0.62
CA LEU A 195 21.89 -9.47 0.69
C LEU A 195 22.57 -10.30 1.78
N PHE A 196 22.89 -9.63 2.88
CA PHE A 196 23.41 -10.26 4.09
C PHE A 196 22.32 -11.12 4.77
N GLU A 197 22.71 -12.23 5.40
CA GLU A 197 21.77 -13.16 6.07
C GLU A 197 21.00 -12.54 7.23
N GLU A 198 21.55 -11.50 7.85
CA GLU A 198 20.95 -10.78 8.98
C GLU A 198 19.84 -9.82 8.53
N ASN A 199 19.68 -9.61 7.22
CA ASN A 199 18.73 -8.64 6.68
C ASN A 199 17.27 -9.06 6.97
N PRO A 200 16.47 -8.25 7.69
CA PRO A 200 15.12 -8.63 8.07
C PRO A 200 14.09 -8.45 6.94
N GLY A 201 14.46 -7.81 5.82
CA GLY A 201 13.48 -7.31 4.86
C GLY A 201 12.64 -8.38 4.17
N SER A 202 13.21 -9.55 3.88
CA SER A 202 12.47 -10.69 3.31
C SER A 202 11.50 -11.32 4.32
N LEU A 203 11.90 -11.41 5.59
CA LEU A 203 11.04 -11.87 6.69
C LEU A 203 9.86 -10.93 6.88
N ILE A 204 10.11 -9.62 6.90
CA ILE A 204 9.06 -8.61 7.01
C ILE A 204 8.09 -8.73 5.83
N ALA A 205 8.60 -8.90 4.61
CA ALA A 205 7.77 -9.01 3.41
C ALA A 205 6.86 -10.23 3.44
N ILE A 206 7.34 -11.41 3.86
CA ILE A 206 6.50 -12.61 3.92
C ILE A 206 5.44 -12.50 5.02
N LEU A 207 5.75 -11.81 6.12
CA LEU A 207 4.78 -11.52 7.18
C LEU A 207 3.68 -10.60 6.66
N ILE A 208 4.03 -9.53 5.96
CA ILE A 208 3.06 -8.62 5.31
C ILE A 208 2.16 -9.41 4.34
N ALA A 209 2.74 -10.24 3.47
CA ALA A 209 1.98 -11.06 2.54
C ALA A 209 1.00 -11.97 3.29
N GLY A 210 1.48 -12.65 4.33
CA GLY A 210 0.67 -13.52 5.19
C GLY A 210 -0.51 -12.80 5.81
N ILE A 211 -0.28 -11.71 6.56
CA ILE A 211 -1.36 -10.97 7.25
C ILE A 211 -2.37 -10.39 6.25
N CYS A 212 -1.93 -9.90 5.09
CA CYS A 212 -2.85 -9.42 4.05
C CYS A 212 -3.67 -10.55 3.46
N ILE A 213 -3.07 -11.70 3.11
CA ILE A 213 -3.78 -12.88 2.61
C ILE A 213 -4.79 -13.42 3.64
N GLY A 214 -4.42 -13.43 4.92
CA GLY A 214 -5.31 -13.85 6.01
C GLY A 214 -6.49 -12.90 6.25
N PHE A 215 -6.27 -11.60 6.06
CA PHE A 215 -7.30 -10.57 6.25
C PHE A 215 -8.27 -10.48 5.06
N LEU A 216 -7.77 -10.70 3.84
CA LEU A 216 -8.49 -10.47 2.59
C LEU A 216 -9.86 -11.17 2.49
N PRO A 217 -10.07 -12.43 2.94
CA PRO A 217 -11.39 -13.07 2.91
C PRO A 217 -12.47 -12.35 3.71
N HIS A 218 -12.10 -11.56 4.71
CA HIS A 218 -13.02 -10.77 5.54
C HIS A 218 -13.20 -9.34 5.02
N ASN A 219 -12.22 -8.85 4.26
CA ASN A 219 -12.16 -7.48 3.75
C ASN A 219 -12.57 -7.36 2.27
N ALA A 220 -12.64 -8.47 1.52
CA ALA A 220 -13.08 -8.47 0.13
C ALA A 220 -14.58 -8.15 -0.01
N HIS A 221 -14.94 -7.45 -1.08
CA HIS A 221 -16.30 -6.93 -1.27
C HIS A 221 -17.41 -8.01 -1.36
N PRO A 222 -18.49 -7.91 -0.56
CA PRO A 222 -18.75 -6.88 0.46
C PRO A 222 -17.96 -7.13 1.75
N ALA A 223 -17.22 -6.12 2.22
CA ALA A 223 -16.39 -6.26 3.41
C ALA A 223 -17.23 -6.51 4.67
N LYS A 224 -16.76 -7.44 5.51
CA LYS A 224 -17.32 -7.73 6.83
C LYS A 224 -16.64 -6.92 7.94
N ILE A 225 -15.44 -6.43 7.66
CA ILE A 225 -14.60 -5.64 8.57
C ILE A 225 -13.58 -4.86 7.74
N PHE A 226 -13.29 -3.64 8.16
CA PHE A 226 -12.24 -2.81 7.58
C PHE A 226 -10.96 -2.92 8.38
N MET A 227 -9.83 -2.74 7.69
CA MET A 227 -8.54 -2.70 8.37
C MET A 227 -8.43 -1.48 9.29
N GLY A 228 -9.08 -0.37 8.91
CA GLY A 228 -8.99 0.92 9.58
C GLY A 228 -7.62 1.56 9.43
N ASP A 229 -7.47 2.76 9.96
CA ASP A 229 -6.18 3.45 10.02
C ASP A 229 -5.14 2.59 10.75
N GLY A 230 -5.58 1.79 11.74
CA GLY A 230 -4.71 0.86 12.46
C GLY A 230 -4.00 -0.15 11.55
N GLY A 231 -4.70 -0.70 10.57
CA GLY A 231 -4.10 -1.64 9.62
C GLY A 231 -3.29 -0.94 8.54
N ALA A 232 -3.85 0.11 7.93
CA ALA A 232 -3.24 0.77 6.77
C ALA A 232 -1.90 1.44 7.13
N LEU A 233 -1.85 2.16 8.25
CA LEU A 233 -0.63 2.83 8.72
C LEU A 233 0.45 1.82 9.12
N MET A 234 0.07 0.74 9.81
CA MET A 234 0.99 -0.35 10.17
C MET A 234 1.59 -1.00 8.91
N LEU A 235 0.77 -1.32 7.91
CA LEU A 235 1.23 -1.91 6.65
C LEU A 235 2.22 -1.00 5.92
N GLY A 236 1.96 0.31 5.87
CA GLY A 236 2.89 1.25 5.24
C GLY A 236 4.23 1.34 5.96
N VAL A 237 4.26 1.27 7.29
CA VAL A 237 5.51 1.22 8.07
C VAL A 237 6.26 -0.09 7.86
N LEU A 238 5.57 -1.23 7.82
CA LEU A 238 6.19 -2.52 7.53
C LEU A 238 6.78 -2.57 6.12
N LEU A 239 6.07 -2.02 5.12
CA LEU A 239 6.60 -1.89 3.75
C LEU A 239 7.81 -0.97 3.70
N ALA A 240 7.80 0.14 4.45
CA ALA A 240 8.96 1.03 4.55
C ALA A 240 10.16 0.32 5.18
N ALA A 241 9.96 -0.42 6.27
CA ALA A 241 11.02 -1.20 6.90
C ALA A 241 11.59 -2.27 5.96
N SER A 242 10.73 -2.99 5.24
CA SER A 242 11.15 -4.03 4.28
C SER A 242 11.94 -3.44 3.11
N THR A 243 11.44 -2.35 2.51
CA THR A 243 12.12 -1.68 1.38
C THR A 243 13.45 -1.04 1.76
N VAL A 244 13.51 -0.37 2.92
CA VAL A 244 14.77 0.17 3.47
C VAL A 244 15.76 -0.96 3.76
N SER A 245 15.29 -2.08 4.31
CA SER A 245 16.18 -3.20 4.64
C SER A 245 16.82 -3.80 3.38
N VAL A 246 16.02 -4.10 2.35
CA VAL A 246 16.51 -4.78 1.14
C VAL A 246 17.18 -3.84 0.14
N GLY A 247 16.61 -2.66 -0.12
CA GLY A 247 17.10 -1.73 -1.15
C GLY A 247 17.97 -0.59 -0.60
N GLY A 248 17.94 -0.36 0.71
CA GLY A 248 18.52 0.82 1.35
C GLY A 248 19.89 0.62 2.02
N ARG A 249 20.45 -0.59 1.97
CA ARG A 249 21.61 -0.98 2.80
C ARG A 249 22.74 -1.68 2.03
N THR A 250 22.59 -1.86 0.71
CA THR A 250 23.58 -2.55 -0.13
C THR A 250 24.03 -1.67 -1.29
N ASP A 251 25.33 -1.41 -1.37
CA ASP A 251 26.00 -0.72 -2.47
C ASP A 251 26.36 -1.67 -3.62
N ALA A 252 26.21 -2.99 -3.42
CA ALA A 252 26.34 -4.00 -4.46
C ALA A 252 25.25 -3.83 -5.53
N ALA A 253 25.67 -3.49 -6.75
CA ALA A 253 24.77 -3.26 -7.85
C ALA A 253 24.13 -4.56 -8.33
N TYR A 254 22.80 -4.56 -8.43
CA TYR A 254 22.03 -5.65 -9.01
C TYR A 254 20.93 -5.09 -9.93
N SER A 255 20.64 -5.78 -11.02
CA SER A 255 19.65 -5.28 -11.99
C SER A 255 18.25 -5.20 -11.36
N GLY A 256 17.55 -4.10 -11.61
CA GLY A 256 16.22 -3.83 -11.07
C GLY A 256 16.16 -3.22 -9.67
N GLN A 257 17.27 -3.08 -8.92
CA GLN A 257 17.22 -2.62 -7.52
C GLN A 257 16.50 -1.29 -7.33
N SER A 258 16.82 -0.28 -8.15
CA SER A 258 16.24 1.06 -8.02
C SER A 258 14.72 1.02 -8.21
N PHE A 259 14.23 0.24 -9.19
CA PHE A 259 12.80 0.14 -9.45
C PHE A 259 12.06 -0.63 -8.36
N PHE A 260 12.67 -1.67 -7.79
CA PHE A 260 12.11 -2.43 -6.68
C PHE A 260 11.92 -1.60 -5.42
N PHE A 261 12.88 -0.72 -5.11
CA PHE A 261 12.78 0.15 -3.94
C PHE A 261 11.54 1.06 -4.00
N PHE A 262 11.26 1.65 -5.16
CA PHE A 262 10.11 2.54 -5.34
C PHE A 262 8.80 1.83 -5.71
N ALA A 263 8.83 0.52 -6.00
CA ALA A 263 7.66 -0.21 -6.48
C ALA A 263 6.42 -0.11 -5.56
N PRO A 264 6.53 -0.17 -4.22
CA PRO A 264 5.36 -0.03 -3.35
C PRO A 264 4.65 1.33 -3.43
N LEU A 265 5.34 2.38 -3.89
CA LEU A 265 4.73 3.69 -4.14
C LEU A 265 4.07 3.80 -5.51
N LEU A 266 4.39 2.93 -6.45
CA LEU A 266 3.96 3.08 -7.84
C LEU A 266 2.43 3.06 -7.95
N ILE A 267 1.76 2.14 -7.27
CA ILE A 267 0.30 2.02 -7.29
C ILE A 267 -0.39 3.17 -6.53
N PRO A 268 0.01 3.54 -5.29
CA PRO A 268 -0.48 4.76 -4.66
C PRO A 268 -0.30 6.02 -5.52
N ILE A 269 0.87 6.21 -6.12
CA ILE A 269 1.13 7.35 -7.02
C ILE A 269 0.23 7.29 -8.24
N VAL A 270 -0.05 6.10 -8.79
CA VAL A 270 -1.01 5.94 -9.90
C VAL A 270 -2.43 6.31 -9.48
N ILE A 271 -2.89 5.85 -8.31
CA ILE A 271 -4.24 6.11 -7.79
C ILE A 271 -4.42 7.59 -7.45
N LEU A 272 -3.40 8.22 -6.86
CA LEU A 272 -3.34 9.64 -6.52
C LEU A 272 -2.94 10.53 -7.71
N GLY A 273 -2.33 9.95 -8.73
CA GLY A 273 -1.82 10.68 -9.88
C GLY A 273 -2.93 11.34 -10.67
N VAL A 274 -4.09 10.67 -10.78
CA VAL A 274 -5.28 11.23 -11.42
C VAL A 274 -5.74 12.54 -10.76
N PRO A 275 -6.07 12.58 -9.44
CA PRO A 275 -6.49 13.83 -8.81
C PRO A 275 -5.38 14.89 -8.77
N ILE A 276 -4.10 14.50 -8.61
CA ILE A 276 -2.98 15.45 -8.66
C ILE A 276 -2.89 16.12 -10.05
N ILE A 277 -2.94 15.34 -11.12
CA ILE A 277 -2.89 15.83 -12.50
C ILE A 277 -4.10 16.73 -12.80
N ASP A 278 -5.30 16.37 -12.34
CA ASP A 278 -6.50 17.19 -12.53
C ASP A 278 -6.40 18.55 -11.82
N VAL A 279 -5.87 18.58 -10.58
CA VAL A 279 -5.58 19.83 -9.88
C VAL A 279 -4.50 20.64 -10.60
N LEU A 280 -3.42 20.01 -11.06
CA LEU A 280 -2.36 20.67 -11.82
C LEU A 280 -2.90 21.28 -13.12
N PHE A 281 -3.73 20.56 -13.88
CA PHE A 281 -4.37 21.10 -15.08
C PHE A 281 -5.36 22.21 -14.77
N ALA A 282 -6.08 22.16 -13.63
CA ALA A 282 -6.92 23.26 -13.20
C ALA A 282 -6.09 24.51 -12.89
N ILE A 283 -4.94 24.37 -12.23
CA ILE A 283 -3.99 25.47 -11.96
C ILE A 283 -3.42 26.03 -13.27
N ILE A 284 -2.92 25.18 -14.16
CA ILE A 284 -2.37 25.57 -15.47
C ILE A 284 -3.43 26.34 -16.28
N ARG A 285 -4.65 25.80 -16.39
CA ARG A 285 -5.77 26.46 -17.11
C ARG A 285 -6.08 27.85 -16.54
N ARG A 286 -5.96 28.03 -15.23
CA ARG A 286 -6.12 29.35 -14.60
C ARG A 286 -5.01 30.33 -14.96
N ILE A 287 -3.76 29.86 -14.98
CA ILE A 287 -2.59 30.69 -15.32
C ILE A 287 -2.68 31.14 -16.79
N PHE A 288 -3.03 30.22 -17.70
CA PHE A 288 -3.07 30.49 -19.14
C PHE A 288 -4.41 31.03 -19.64
N THR A 289 -5.48 31.00 -18.84
CA THR A 289 -6.78 31.59 -19.18
C THR A 289 -7.34 32.36 -17.99
N PRO A 290 -6.81 33.57 -17.72
CA PRO A 290 -7.30 34.45 -16.66
C PRO A 290 -8.79 34.76 -16.88
N GLY A 291 -9.64 34.48 -15.88
CA GLY A 291 -11.09 34.69 -15.97
C GLY A 291 -11.92 33.42 -16.24
N SER A 292 -11.30 32.26 -16.46
CA SER A 292 -12.03 30.99 -16.50
C SER A 292 -12.57 30.64 -15.10
N SER A 293 -13.86 30.25 -15.01
CA SER A 293 -14.42 29.79 -13.74
C SER A 293 -13.76 28.49 -13.30
N ILE A 294 -13.63 28.29 -11.99
CA ILE A 294 -13.21 27.00 -11.42
C ILE A 294 -14.31 26.00 -11.77
N THR A 295 -14.18 25.30 -12.90
CA THR A 295 -14.76 23.97 -12.97
C THR A 295 -14.12 23.21 -11.82
N THR A 296 -14.94 22.77 -10.87
CA THR A 296 -14.49 22.05 -9.68
C THR A 296 -13.58 20.91 -10.12
N ALA A 297 -12.28 21.06 -9.84
CA ALA A 297 -11.32 20.00 -10.12
C ALA A 297 -11.83 18.74 -9.42
N ASP A 298 -11.89 17.66 -10.19
CA ASP A 298 -12.37 16.39 -9.70
C ASP A 298 -11.36 15.86 -8.69
N LYS A 299 -11.70 15.93 -7.40
CA LYS A 299 -10.83 15.49 -6.30
C LYS A 299 -10.87 13.99 -6.09
N ASP A 300 -11.71 13.31 -6.86
CA ASP A 300 -11.94 11.89 -6.74
C ASP A 300 -10.71 11.10 -7.19
N HIS A 301 -10.30 10.18 -6.34
CA HIS A 301 -9.25 9.22 -6.64
C HIS A 301 -9.62 8.34 -7.85
N LEU A 302 -8.62 7.72 -8.46
CA LEU A 302 -8.77 6.81 -9.60
C LEU A 302 -9.93 5.81 -9.43
N HIS A 303 -10.04 5.21 -8.26
CA HIS A 303 -11.04 4.19 -7.98
C HIS A 303 -12.48 4.74 -7.94
N HIS A 304 -12.70 5.95 -7.41
CA HIS A 304 -14.00 6.63 -7.47
C HIS A 304 -14.37 7.04 -8.90
N ARG A 305 -13.39 7.46 -9.71
CA ARG A 305 -13.62 7.73 -11.13
C ARG A 305 -14.05 6.47 -11.88
N LEU A 306 -13.39 5.32 -11.63
CA LEU A 306 -13.80 4.05 -12.22
C LEU A 306 -15.23 3.64 -11.80
N LEU A 307 -15.60 3.86 -10.54
CA LEU A 307 -16.97 3.63 -10.06
C LEU A 307 -17.99 4.52 -10.82
N ARG A 308 -17.73 5.82 -10.97
CA ARG A 308 -18.61 6.74 -11.71
C ARG A 308 -18.71 6.44 -13.21
N LEU A 309 -17.68 5.81 -13.80
CA LEU A 309 -17.72 5.29 -15.17
C LEU A 309 -18.62 4.06 -15.32
N GLY A 310 -19.23 3.57 -14.24
CA GLY A 310 -20.16 2.44 -14.24
C GLY A 310 -19.49 1.09 -13.99
N HIS A 311 -18.21 1.05 -13.57
CA HIS A 311 -17.61 -0.18 -13.10
C HIS A 311 -18.13 -0.51 -11.70
N GLY A 312 -18.55 -1.76 -11.48
CA GLY A 312 -18.88 -2.22 -10.12
C GLY A 312 -17.64 -2.33 -9.23
N HIS A 313 -17.83 -2.22 -7.92
CA HIS A 313 -16.77 -2.22 -6.91
C HIS A 313 -15.73 -3.34 -7.10
N ARG A 314 -16.18 -4.61 -7.20
CA ARG A 314 -15.31 -5.77 -7.45
C ARG A 314 -14.44 -5.61 -8.69
N ARG A 315 -15.02 -5.08 -9.77
CA ARG A 315 -14.31 -4.90 -11.04
C ARG A 315 -13.18 -3.89 -10.92
N VAL A 316 -13.42 -2.78 -10.22
CA VAL A 316 -12.39 -1.76 -9.95
C VAL A 316 -11.21 -2.37 -9.19
N VAL A 317 -11.52 -3.10 -8.10
CA VAL A 317 -10.49 -3.76 -7.27
C VAL A 317 -9.69 -4.78 -8.09
N PHE A 318 -10.35 -5.66 -8.85
CA PHE A 318 -9.66 -6.64 -9.69
C PHE A 318 -8.78 -6.02 -10.78
N ILE A 319 -9.22 -4.91 -11.39
CA ILE A 319 -8.40 -4.16 -12.35
C ILE A 319 -7.12 -3.70 -11.65
N LEU A 320 -7.24 -3.02 -10.50
CA LEU A 320 -6.09 -2.48 -9.78
C LEU A 320 -5.15 -3.58 -9.26
N TRP A 321 -5.67 -4.75 -8.85
CA TRP A 321 -4.84 -5.90 -8.50
C TRP A 321 -4.09 -6.47 -9.70
N THR A 322 -4.78 -6.66 -10.83
CA THR A 322 -4.15 -7.15 -12.07
C THR A 322 -3.01 -6.23 -12.49
N TRP A 323 -3.22 -4.93 -12.36
CA TRP A 323 -2.25 -3.91 -12.69
C TRP A 323 -1.06 -3.90 -11.75
N THR A 324 -1.32 -4.04 -10.46
CA THR A 324 -0.27 -4.24 -9.45
C THR A 324 0.57 -5.45 -9.81
N ALA A 325 -0.06 -6.59 -10.15
CA ALA A 325 0.65 -7.81 -10.53
C ALA A 325 1.47 -7.63 -11.81
N LEU A 326 0.94 -6.95 -12.83
CA LEU A 326 1.66 -6.66 -14.07
C LEU A 326 2.88 -5.76 -13.82
N LEU A 327 2.71 -4.67 -13.07
CA LEU A 327 3.79 -3.76 -12.72
C LEU A 327 4.85 -4.44 -11.85
N SER A 328 4.43 -5.24 -10.87
CA SER A 328 5.32 -6.10 -10.09
C SER A 328 6.11 -7.06 -10.97
N GLY A 329 5.47 -7.68 -11.98
CA GLY A 329 6.15 -8.54 -12.95
C GLY A 329 7.17 -7.79 -13.80
N PHE A 330 6.84 -6.59 -14.29
CA PHE A 330 7.79 -5.74 -15.02
C PHE A 330 8.99 -5.34 -14.18
N VAL A 331 8.77 -5.01 -12.91
CA VAL A 331 9.85 -4.65 -11.98
C VAL A 331 10.71 -5.88 -11.65
N LEU A 332 10.13 -7.09 -11.58
CA LEU A 332 10.83 -8.35 -11.35
C LEU A 332 11.65 -8.85 -12.55
N TRP A 333 11.26 -8.47 -13.77
CA TRP A 333 11.88 -8.96 -15.00
C TRP A 333 13.41 -8.74 -15.10
N PRO A 334 13.98 -7.54 -14.82
CA PRO A 334 15.42 -7.32 -14.91
C PRO A 334 16.22 -8.18 -13.91
N THR A 335 15.63 -8.48 -12.75
CA THR A 335 16.25 -9.31 -11.70
C THR A 335 16.55 -10.73 -12.17
N TYR A 336 15.76 -11.27 -13.11
CA TYR A 336 15.95 -12.62 -13.66
C TYR A 336 16.63 -12.65 -15.03
N SER A 337 16.46 -11.60 -15.84
CA SER A 337 17.03 -11.54 -17.18
C SER A 337 18.43 -10.91 -17.22
N GLY A 338 18.85 -10.23 -16.15
CA GLY A 338 20.14 -9.53 -16.07
C GLY A 338 20.29 -8.36 -17.05
N ARG A 339 19.20 -8.00 -17.74
CA ARG A 339 19.10 -6.92 -18.74
C ARG A 339 17.70 -6.31 -18.66
N GLY A 340 17.54 -5.06 -19.08
CA GLY A 340 16.20 -4.48 -19.23
C GLY A 340 15.77 -3.50 -18.13
N ASP A 341 16.71 -2.95 -17.36
CA ASP A 341 16.44 -1.77 -16.51
C ASP A 341 15.81 -0.62 -17.32
N GLY A 342 16.15 -0.49 -18.61
CA GLY A 342 15.53 0.48 -19.53
C GLY A 342 14.11 0.14 -20.00
N ILE A 343 13.65 -1.11 -19.85
CA ILE A 343 12.30 -1.55 -20.26
C ILE A 343 11.28 -1.27 -19.16
N VAL A 344 11.70 -1.28 -17.88
CA VAL A 344 10.81 -1.02 -16.73
C VAL A 344 10.05 0.31 -16.86
N PRO A 345 10.68 1.46 -17.16
CA PRO A 345 9.97 2.71 -17.36
C PRO A 345 9.06 2.70 -18.58
N MET A 346 9.38 1.96 -19.63
CA MET A 346 8.49 1.81 -20.80
C MET A 346 7.24 1.00 -20.43
N GLY A 347 7.39 -0.06 -19.64
CA GLY A 347 6.28 -0.83 -19.08
C GLY A 347 5.40 0.02 -18.17
N ILE A 348 6.01 0.78 -17.25
CA ILE A 348 5.30 1.73 -16.37
C ILE A 348 4.57 2.80 -17.19
N ALA A 349 5.26 3.43 -18.15
CA ALA A 349 4.67 4.44 -19.03
C ALA A 349 3.51 3.87 -19.87
N GLY A 350 3.66 2.65 -20.40
CA GLY A 350 2.61 1.95 -21.12
C GLY A 350 1.36 1.73 -20.25
N VAL A 351 1.54 1.26 -19.02
CA VAL A 351 0.44 1.08 -18.05
C VAL A 351 -0.21 2.42 -17.69
N CYS A 352 0.59 3.47 -17.46
CA CYS A 352 0.09 4.83 -17.21
C CYS A 352 -0.69 5.40 -18.41
N LEU A 353 -0.25 5.13 -19.65
CA LEU A 353 -0.97 5.52 -20.86
C LEU A 353 -2.29 4.76 -21.01
N VAL A 354 -2.32 3.48 -20.65
CA VAL A 354 -3.57 2.70 -20.60
C VAL A 354 -4.53 3.29 -19.57
N LEU A 355 -4.06 3.78 -18.41
CA LEU A 355 -4.95 4.48 -17.45
C LEU A 355 -5.54 5.70 -18.09
N PHE A 356 -4.66 6.54 -18.63
CA PHE A 356 -5.07 7.81 -19.18
C PHE A 356 -6.12 7.60 -20.27
N THR A 357 -5.92 6.64 -21.17
CA THR A 357 -6.87 6.35 -22.25
C THR A 357 -8.20 5.76 -21.76
N LEU A 358 -8.17 4.85 -20.78
CA LEU A 358 -9.40 4.24 -20.24
C LEU A 358 -10.21 5.20 -19.36
N LEU A 359 -9.56 6.18 -18.74
CA LEU A 359 -10.17 7.12 -17.79
C LEU A 359 -10.53 8.47 -18.42
N HIS A 360 -9.98 8.81 -19.58
CA HIS A 360 -10.16 10.13 -20.16
C HIS A 360 -11.60 10.29 -20.72
N PRO A 361 -12.43 11.17 -20.12
CA PRO A 361 -13.85 11.26 -20.45
C PRO A 361 -14.14 11.65 -21.90
N ARG A 362 -13.19 12.30 -22.59
CA ARG A 362 -13.41 12.79 -23.97
C ARG A 362 -13.42 11.68 -25.03
N LEU A 363 -13.03 10.45 -24.70
CA LEU A 363 -13.13 9.32 -25.63
C LEU A 363 -14.50 8.60 -25.55
N GLN A 364 -15.36 8.98 -24.61
CA GLN A 364 -16.72 8.42 -24.46
C GLN A 364 -17.82 9.43 -24.81
N THR A 365 -17.54 10.39 -25.69
CA THR A 365 -18.59 11.12 -26.40
C THR A 365 -19.24 10.19 -27.42
N ASN A 366 -20.15 9.30 -26.99
CA ASN A 366 -21.24 8.72 -27.78
C ASN A 366 -21.99 7.60 -27.01
N LYS A 367 -22.57 7.93 -25.86
CA LYS A 367 -23.78 7.21 -25.44
C LYS A 367 -24.96 8.18 -25.54
N PRO A 368 -25.91 7.97 -26.46
CA PRO A 368 -27.10 8.82 -26.53
C PRO A 368 -27.85 8.73 -25.20
N LYS A 369 -28.21 9.90 -24.65
CA LYS A 369 -29.14 10.01 -23.52
C LYS A 369 -30.41 9.22 -23.88
N LYS A 370 -30.74 8.23 -23.06
CA LYS A 370 -32.01 7.51 -23.19
C LYS A 370 -33.11 8.51 -22.80
N ASN A 371 -33.95 8.84 -23.78
CA ASN A 371 -35.01 9.84 -23.78
C ASN A 371 -35.68 10.06 -22.41
N GLU A 372 -35.69 11.33 -21.98
CA GLU A 372 -36.72 11.85 -21.09
C GLU A 372 -38.07 11.67 -21.79
N ILE A 373 -38.95 10.90 -21.16
CA ILE A 373 -40.35 10.82 -21.56
C ILE A 373 -40.95 12.17 -21.21
N VAL A 374 -41.18 12.99 -22.23
CA VAL A 374 -42.00 14.19 -22.15
C VAL A 374 -43.43 13.75 -21.84
N ALA A 375 -43.87 13.93 -20.60
CA ALA A 375 -45.28 13.91 -20.26
C ALA A 375 -45.83 15.31 -20.57
N ASP A 376 -46.47 15.42 -21.73
CA ASP A 376 -47.21 16.60 -22.17
C ASP A 376 -48.62 16.51 -21.57
N ASP A 377 -48.80 17.00 -20.34
CA ASP A 377 -50.13 17.16 -19.73
C ASP A 377 -50.68 18.56 -20.06
N HIS A 378 -51.31 18.63 -21.23
CA HIS A 378 -52.14 19.76 -21.65
C HIS A 378 -53.55 19.59 -21.04
N PHE A 379 -53.81 20.23 -19.90
CA PHE A 379 -55.18 20.43 -19.39
C PHE A 379 -55.67 21.84 -19.75
N PRO A 380 -56.73 22.00 -20.58
CA PRO A 380 -57.40 23.28 -20.73
C PRO A 380 -58.32 23.53 -19.52
N LYS A 381 -58.20 24.71 -18.92
CA LYS A 381 -59.16 25.22 -17.94
C LYS A 381 -60.42 25.69 -18.67
N LEU A 382 -61.57 25.17 -18.26
CA LEU A 382 -62.89 25.80 -18.36
C LEU A 382 -63.40 26.06 -16.95
#